data_AF-A0A2D6XI56-F1
#
_entry.id   AF-A0A2D6XI56-F1
#
_cell.length_a   1.000
_cell.length_b   1.000
_cell.length_c   1.000
_cell.angle_alpha   90.00
_cell.angle_beta   90.00
_cell.angle_gamma   90.00
#
_symmetry.space_group_name_H-M   'P 1'
#
loop_
_entity.id
_entity.type
_entity.pdbx_description
1 polymer ?
#
loop_
_entity_poly.entity_id
_entity_poly.type
_entity_poly.pdbx_seq_one_letter_code
_entity_poly.pdbx_strand_id
1 'polypeptide(L)'
;MYTFDEIVSIIKIRQDGSSVLLQRMLDVKERYNGDYVIPLPTMEGEPILPPLTPALIAENIDAVAQRAASVMPFIGCPAVDPSKERGVRSREYADIRRRALAGTWYQSKYKVKIRRAYRHLAGYATSCILVSPDFDKGIPRIDVRDPLGVYPEPKAYEDVDPPANCGFIHGKSGAWIRSHYPNARQENGGVVPPDDRSNQELWDMIEWIDDEHIVIGIMGPRYEHYNQVYGLHSSTQELSRAVNKAGMPCVITPGRITLDRIASSISNIVGIVDLMSKMMALEIIAQEKAIFPDRYIIGRSGQVPMIVGGEWKDGREGQVNVLLDAESIGELRSAPDPSTNIAIDRLERNARISTGTVPQIGGETYGALRTGRGIDALMGAALDPRIQEMQEIMEAHLPYMNECIFASYKGYFGRKKFSMYTGYPGDFGQVEFTPREHFEINDNVVSHSIPGADIQGTTIQLGQLLSMKGISLRTFRTKHPFIEDAEMEGRRVDEEQLEEAVLAAIQQQALSGQLPVVYVSKIEKHRKKGLDIFEAIEKADEEIRQEQAAQAPPPGEGQMMAPEQALGLAAGPEGAAQQGPQGPPGFSPESARQMVDALRTQ
;
A
#
# COMPACT_ATOMS: atom_id res chain seq x y z
N MET A 1 5.36 -36.01 -1.23
CA MET A 1 3.89 -35.96 -1.17
C MET A 1 3.40 -36.32 0.23
N TYR A 2 2.81 -35.36 0.95
CA TYR A 2 2.23 -35.58 2.28
C TYR A 2 0.78 -36.09 2.17
N THR A 3 0.42 -37.01 3.06
CA THR A 3 -0.97 -37.44 3.27
C THR A 3 -1.73 -36.38 4.06
N PHE A 4 -3.07 -36.38 3.99
CA PHE A 4 -3.85 -35.37 4.70
C PHE A 4 -3.69 -35.45 6.23
N ASP A 5 -3.60 -36.65 6.79
CA ASP A 5 -3.37 -36.82 8.23
C ASP A 5 -2.00 -36.29 8.68
N GLU A 6 -0.97 -36.46 7.84
CA GLU A 6 0.34 -35.85 8.05
C GLU A 6 0.25 -34.31 8.02
N ILE A 7 -0.43 -33.73 7.02
CA ILE A 7 -0.65 -32.28 6.91
C ILE A 7 -1.33 -31.74 8.18
N VAL A 8 -2.39 -32.41 8.65
CA VAL A 8 -3.09 -32.03 9.89
C VAL A 8 -2.14 -32.09 11.09
N SER A 9 -1.33 -33.15 11.19
CA SER A 9 -0.37 -33.28 12.29
C SER A 9 0.69 -32.17 12.28
N ILE A 10 1.21 -31.81 11.10
CA ILE A 10 2.19 -30.73 10.93
C ILE A 10 1.59 -29.40 11.34
N ILE A 11 0.35 -29.10 10.91
CA ILE A 11 -0.32 -27.85 11.26
C ILE A 11 -0.57 -27.76 12.76
N LYS A 12 -1.00 -28.86 13.42
CA LYS A 12 -1.18 -28.89 14.88
C LYS A 12 0.14 -28.60 15.62
N ILE A 13 1.23 -29.23 15.19
CA ILE A 13 2.56 -28.96 15.77
C ILE A 13 2.95 -27.49 15.60
N ARG A 14 2.69 -26.90 14.43
CA ARG A 14 2.96 -25.47 14.18
C ARG A 14 2.08 -24.54 15.01
N GLN A 15 0.82 -24.92 15.21
CA GLN A 15 -0.11 -24.18 16.06
C GLN A 15 0.35 -24.17 17.52
N ASP A 16 0.73 -25.33 18.05
CA ASP A 16 1.23 -25.46 19.41
C ASP A 16 2.55 -24.70 19.61
N GLY A 17 3.48 -24.82 18.67
CA GLY A 17 4.76 -24.11 18.69
C GLY A 17 4.63 -22.58 18.58
N SER A 18 3.58 -22.09 17.92
CA SER A 18 3.33 -20.66 17.70
C SER A 18 2.35 -20.04 18.72
N SER A 19 1.88 -20.82 19.69
CA SER A 19 0.83 -20.43 20.64
C SER A 19 1.09 -19.10 21.35
N VAL A 20 2.31 -18.88 21.85
CA VAL A 20 2.70 -17.66 22.56
C VAL A 20 2.66 -16.42 21.64
N LEU A 21 3.09 -16.59 20.39
CA LEU A 21 3.06 -15.52 19.39
C LEU A 21 1.61 -15.18 19.02
N LEU A 22 0.79 -16.21 18.78
CA LEU A 22 -0.62 -16.06 18.45
C LEU A 22 -1.41 -15.36 19.56
N GLN A 23 -1.15 -15.70 20.84
CA GLN A 23 -1.76 -15.02 21.98
C GLN A 23 -1.44 -13.52 21.98
N ARG A 24 -0.18 -13.14 21.76
CA ARG A 24 0.21 -11.73 21.66
C ARG A 24 -0.45 -11.01 20.48
N MET A 25 -0.63 -11.69 19.35
CA MET A 25 -1.35 -11.13 18.20
C MET A 25 -2.84 -10.93 18.52
N LEU A 26 -3.48 -11.87 19.22
CA LEU A 26 -4.86 -11.75 19.67
C LEU A 26 -5.03 -10.57 20.63
N ASP A 27 -4.12 -10.40 21.60
CA ASP A 27 -4.12 -9.26 22.53
C ASP A 27 -4.08 -7.91 21.79
N VAL A 28 -3.26 -7.82 20.74
CA VAL A 28 -3.16 -6.62 19.90
C VAL A 28 -4.44 -6.42 19.08
N LYS A 29 -5.02 -7.49 18.54
CA LYS A 29 -6.26 -7.44 17.75
C LYS A 29 -7.44 -6.93 18.57
N GLU A 30 -7.64 -7.46 19.77
CA GLU A 30 -8.75 -7.06 20.66
C GLU A 30 -8.67 -5.57 20.99
N ARG A 31 -7.46 -5.06 21.27
CA ARG A 31 -7.24 -3.63 21.56
C ARG A 31 -7.31 -2.74 20.32
N TYR A 32 -6.95 -3.25 19.15
CA TYR A 32 -7.15 -2.55 17.89
C TYR A 32 -8.63 -2.33 17.59
N ASN A 33 -9.47 -3.34 17.85
CA ASN A 33 -10.92 -3.26 17.65
C ASN A 33 -11.66 -2.54 18.78
N GLY A 34 -11.07 -2.45 19.98
CA GLY A 34 -11.74 -1.96 21.18
C GLY A 34 -12.59 -3.02 21.89
N ASP A 35 -12.42 -4.29 21.54
CA ASP A 35 -13.18 -5.43 22.06
C ASP A 35 -12.51 -6.05 23.31
N TYR A 36 -11.93 -5.24 24.19
CA TYR A 36 -11.24 -5.72 25.39
C TYR A 36 -11.87 -5.21 26.68
N VAL A 37 -11.89 -6.06 27.69
CA VAL A 37 -12.42 -5.73 29.02
C VAL A 37 -11.27 -5.35 29.93
N ILE A 38 -11.40 -4.20 30.60
CA ILE A 38 -10.42 -3.77 31.60
C ILE A 38 -10.51 -4.73 32.78
N PRO A 39 -9.42 -5.42 33.18
CA PRO A 39 -9.43 -6.28 34.35
C PRO A 39 -9.41 -5.42 35.62
N LEU A 40 -10.58 -4.93 36.01
CA LEU A 40 -10.83 -4.28 37.29
C LEU A 40 -11.09 -5.35 38.36
N PRO A 41 -10.67 -5.14 39.61
CA PRO A 41 -11.17 -5.94 40.73
C PRO A 41 -12.68 -5.71 40.83
N THR A 42 -13.47 -6.64 40.31
CA THR A 42 -14.93 -6.56 40.31
C THR A 42 -15.45 -6.46 41.73
N MET A 43 -15.98 -5.31 42.12
CA MET A 43 -16.89 -5.22 43.25
C MET A 43 -18.29 -5.64 42.76
N GLU A 44 -18.99 -6.46 43.54
CA GLU A 44 -20.36 -6.88 43.21
C GLU A 44 -21.26 -5.64 43.04
N GLY A 45 -21.90 -5.51 41.87
CA GLY A 45 -22.83 -4.42 41.57
C GLY A 45 -22.25 -3.18 40.89
N GLU A 46 -20.92 -3.08 40.69
CA GLU A 46 -20.34 -1.97 39.90
C GLU A 46 -20.47 -2.24 38.38
N PRO A 47 -20.85 -1.24 37.57
CA PRO A 47 -20.99 -1.41 36.13
C PRO A 47 -19.64 -1.70 35.47
N ILE A 48 -19.61 -2.64 34.52
CA ILE A 48 -18.43 -2.88 33.69
C ILE A 48 -18.23 -1.64 32.81
N LEU A 49 -17.18 -0.88 33.11
CA LEU A 49 -16.86 0.30 32.33
C LEU A 49 -16.33 -0.11 30.95
N PRO A 50 -16.75 0.58 29.87
CA PRO A 50 -16.16 0.39 28.55
C PRO A 50 -14.66 0.75 28.58
N PRO A 51 -13.87 0.37 27.57
CA PRO A 51 -12.49 0.86 27.46
C PRO A 51 -12.47 2.39 27.35
N LEU A 52 -12.03 3.06 28.42
CA LEU A 52 -12.03 4.52 28.54
C LEU A 52 -10.80 5.20 27.94
N THR A 53 -9.79 4.41 27.55
CA THR A 53 -8.54 4.95 27.03
C THR A 53 -8.62 5.30 25.55
N PRO A 54 -7.90 6.34 25.11
CA PRO A 54 -7.72 6.61 23.68
C PRO A 54 -7.20 5.35 22.96
N ALA A 55 -7.58 5.21 21.69
CA ALA A 55 -7.20 4.09 20.84
C ALA A 55 -5.72 4.17 20.41
N LEU A 56 -4.80 4.32 21.37
CA LEU A 56 -3.36 4.51 21.15
C LEU A 56 -2.80 3.38 20.30
N ILE A 57 -3.16 2.13 20.58
CA ILE A 57 -2.70 0.97 19.81
C ILE A 57 -3.17 1.04 18.36
N ALA A 58 -4.44 1.38 18.12
CA ALA A 58 -4.99 1.47 16.78
C ALA A 58 -4.36 2.62 15.99
N GLU A 59 -4.28 3.80 16.59
CA GLU A 59 -3.65 4.99 16.00
C GLU A 59 -2.19 4.71 15.60
N ASN A 60 -1.43 4.04 16.47
CA ASN A 60 -0.04 3.72 16.23
C ASN A 60 0.15 2.74 15.07
N ILE A 61 -0.67 1.69 15.01
CA ILE A 61 -0.67 0.72 13.91
C ILE A 61 -1.00 1.42 12.60
N ASP A 62 -2.07 2.21 12.58
CA ASP A 62 -2.52 2.91 11.38
C ASP A 62 -1.52 3.98 10.92
N ALA A 63 -0.92 4.75 11.84
CA ALA A 63 0.05 5.78 11.52
C ALA A 63 1.30 5.23 10.83
N VAL A 64 1.86 4.14 11.33
CA VAL A 64 3.07 3.52 10.74
C VAL A 64 2.70 2.81 9.44
N ALA A 65 1.63 2.01 9.44
CA ALA A 65 1.22 1.23 8.28
C ALA A 65 0.79 2.11 7.10
N GLN A 66 0.06 3.21 7.35
CA GLN A 66 -0.39 4.10 6.28
C GLN A 66 0.76 4.87 5.65
N ARG A 67 1.73 5.33 6.45
CA ARG A 67 2.94 5.98 5.93
C ARG A 67 3.78 5.00 5.11
N ALA A 68 4.02 3.79 5.62
CA ALA A 68 4.77 2.76 4.89
C ALA A 68 4.08 2.35 3.58
N ALA A 69 2.76 2.16 3.59
CA ALA A 69 1.96 1.78 2.43
C ALA A 69 1.63 2.94 1.47
N SER A 70 2.03 4.17 1.79
CA SER A 70 1.73 5.35 0.98
C SER A 70 2.54 5.35 -0.32
N VAL A 71 3.80 4.91 -0.24
CA VAL A 71 4.71 4.82 -1.38
C VAL A 71 4.58 3.42 -1.98
N MET A 72 4.18 3.34 -3.25
CA MET A 72 4.21 2.09 -3.99
C MET A 72 5.65 1.81 -4.43
N PRO A 73 6.16 0.57 -4.25
CA PRO A 73 7.49 0.24 -4.72
C PRO A 73 7.52 0.17 -6.25
N PHE A 74 8.67 0.54 -6.81
CA PHE A 74 8.92 0.43 -8.23
C PHE A 74 9.23 -1.03 -8.60
N ILE A 75 8.65 -1.50 -9.71
CA ILE A 75 8.94 -2.82 -10.28
C ILE A 75 9.94 -2.65 -11.44
N GLY A 76 11.14 -3.21 -11.29
CA GLY A 76 12.12 -3.37 -12.35
C GLY A 76 12.13 -4.80 -12.88
N CYS A 77 12.03 -4.97 -14.19
CA CYS A 77 12.28 -6.26 -14.85
C CYS A 77 13.53 -6.10 -15.72
N PRO A 78 14.62 -6.84 -15.45
CA PRO A 78 15.81 -6.78 -16.30
C PRO A 78 15.53 -7.41 -17.68
N ALA A 79 16.18 -6.88 -18.71
CA ALA A 79 16.25 -7.51 -20.02
C ALA A 79 17.33 -8.60 -20.00
N VAL A 80 17.09 -9.72 -20.68
CA VAL A 80 18.06 -10.82 -20.73
C VAL A 80 19.29 -10.43 -21.55
N ASP A 81 19.07 -9.69 -22.63
CA ASP A 81 20.12 -9.05 -23.41
C ASP A 81 19.88 -7.53 -23.42
N PRO A 82 20.62 -6.76 -22.61
CA PRO A 82 20.45 -5.32 -22.52
C PRO A 82 20.81 -4.56 -23.80
N SER A 83 21.54 -5.19 -24.73
CA SER A 83 21.96 -4.56 -26.00
C SER A 83 20.86 -4.58 -27.05
N LYS A 84 19.88 -5.49 -26.91
CA LYS A 84 18.82 -5.69 -27.88
C LYS A 84 17.58 -4.89 -27.52
N GLU A 85 17.11 -4.05 -28.44
CA GLU A 85 15.89 -3.24 -28.21
C GLU A 85 14.60 -4.01 -28.49
N ARG A 86 14.51 -4.79 -29.57
CA ARG A 86 13.26 -5.46 -30.01
C ARG A 86 13.35 -6.98 -30.12
N GLY A 87 12.23 -7.66 -29.88
CA GLY A 87 12.07 -9.11 -30.03
C GLY A 87 12.45 -9.95 -28.79
N VAL A 88 12.57 -11.27 -28.98
CA VAL A 88 12.91 -12.24 -27.92
C VAL A 88 14.19 -11.80 -27.18
N ARG A 89 14.17 -11.82 -25.84
CA ARG A 89 15.23 -11.39 -24.91
C ARG A 89 15.54 -9.89 -24.85
N SER A 90 14.76 -9.04 -25.53
CA SER A 90 15.02 -7.60 -25.62
C SER A 90 14.45 -6.77 -24.48
N ARG A 91 14.76 -5.46 -24.48
CA ARG A 91 14.17 -4.46 -23.57
C ARG A 91 12.65 -4.36 -23.68
N GLU A 92 12.09 -4.54 -24.88
CA GLU A 92 10.65 -4.55 -25.11
C GLU A 92 9.94 -5.66 -24.31
N TYR A 93 10.50 -6.88 -24.29
CA TYR A 93 9.92 -7.98 -23.51
C TYR A 93 10.04 -7.74 -22.00
N ALA A 94 11.11 -7.06 -21.55
CA ALA A 94 11.25 -6.65 -20.17
C ALA A 94 10.18 -5.61 -19.77
N ASP A 95 9.87 -4.67 -20.66
CA ASP A 95 8.80 -3.69 -20.44
C ASP A 95 7.42 -4.35 -20.44
N ILE A 96 7.16 -5.28 -21.37
CA ILE A 96 5.91 -6.07 -21.38
C ILE A 96 5.74 -6.83 -20.06
N ARG A 97 6.81 -7.46 -19.53
CA ARG A 97 6.78 -8.13 -18.21
C ARG A 97 6.45 -7.16 -17.08
N ARG A 98 7.13 -6.01 -17.03
CA ARG A 98 6.91 -4.99 -16.01
C ARG A 98 5.47 -4.50 -16.03
N ARG A 99 4.96 -4.13 -17.20
CA ARG A 99 3.58 -3.68 -17.34
C ARG A 99 2.58 -4.80 -17.08
N ALA A 100 2.95 -6.06 -17.34
CA ALA A 100 2.10 -7.20 -17.02
C ALA A 100 1.93 -7.39 -15.50
N LEU A 101 3.00 -7.23 -14.74
CA LEU A 101 2.93 -7.21 -13.27
C LEU A 101 2.07 -6.04 -12.77
N ALA A 102 2.27 -4.84 -13.32
CA ALA A 102 1.48 -3.66 -12.96
C ALA A 102 -0.02 -3.86 -13.19
N GLY A 103 -0.41 -4.40 -14.35
CA GLY A 103 -1.81 -4.72 -14.65
C GLY A 103 -2.40 -5.78 -13.70
N THR A 104 -1.60 -6.77 -13.30
CA THR A 104 -2.01 -7.79 -12.32
C THR A 104 -2.22 -7.18 -10.93
N TRP A 105 -1.33 -6.30 -10.50
CA TRP A 105 -1.45 -5.55 -9.25
C TRP A 105 -2.71 -4.68 -9.24
N TYR A 106 -3.00 -4.00 -10.36
CA TYR A 106 -4.20 -3.19 -10.52
C TYR A 106 -5.48 -4.03 -10.45
N GLN A 107 -5.59 -5.10 -11.23
CA GLN A 107 -6.77 -5.99 -11.25
C GLN A 107 -7.04 -6.66 -9.90
N SER A 108 -5.96 -6.97 -9.16
CA SER A 108 -6.04 -7.53 -7.81
C SER A 108 -6.37 -6.50 -6.73
N LYS A 109 -6.52 -5.21 -7.08
CA LYS A 109 -6.68 -4.09 -6.14
C LYS A 109 -5.56 -4.05 -5.10
N TYR A 110 -4.34 -4.35 -5.52
CA TYR A 110 -3.17 -4.53 -4.65
C TYR A 110 -2.89 -3.29 -3.79
N LYS A 111 -3.06 -2.07 -4.33
CA LYS A 111 -2.91 -0.80 -3.59
C LYS A 111 -3.77 -0.70 -2.33
N VAL A 112 -4.93 -1.34 -2.30
CA VAL A 112 -5.79 -1.40 -1.10
C VAL A 112 -5.37 -2.55 -0.18
N LYS A 113 -5.08 -3.72 -0.76
CA LYS A 113 -4.69 -4.91 0.00
C LYS A 113 -3.35 -4.75 0.72
N ILE A 114 -2.40 -4.06 0.11
CA ILE A 114 -1.07 -3.81 0.70
C ILE A 114 -1.17 -2.96 1.97
N ARG A 115 -2.14 -2.03 2.07
CA ARG A 115 -2.41 -1.28 3.31
C ARG A 115 -2.83 -2.21 4.45
N ARG A 116 -3.53 -3.30 4.15
CA ARG A 116 -3.86 -4.33 5.15
C ARG A 116 -2.61 -5.14 5.53
N ALA A 117 -1.78 -5.51 4.56
CA ALA A 117 -0.53 -6.22 4.81
C ALA A 117 0.43 -5.41 5.70
N TYR A 118 0.59 -4.11 5.46
CA TYR A 118 1.39 -3.23 6.31
C TYR A 118 0.80 -3.07 7.72
N ARG A 119 -0.53 -3.10 7.90
CA ARG A 119 -1.15 -3.13 9.24
C ARG A 119 -0.84 -4.43 9.97
N HIS A 120 -0.90 -5.57 9.28
CA HIS A 120 -0.48 -6.84 9.87
C HIS A 120 1.01 -6.81 10.24
N LEU A 121 1.88 -6.30 9.37
CA LEU A 121 3.31 -6.17 9.66
C LEU A 121 3.59 -5.22 10.83
N ALA A 122 2.87 -4.10 10.94
CA ALA A 122 3.02 -3.17 12.06
C ALA A 122 2.46 -3.76 13.38
N GLY A 123 1.24 -4.31 13.35
CA GLY A 123 0.56 -4.83 14.54
C GLY A 123 1.08 -6.18 15.01
N TYR A 124 1.21 -7.15 14.11
CA TYR A 124 1.57 -8.54 14.40
C TYR A 124 3.05 -8.87 14.16
N ALA A 125 3.84 -7.93 13.64
CA ALA A 125 5.24 -8.15 13.21
C ALA A 125 5.43 -9.19 12.10
N THR A 126 4.33 -9.61 11.45
CA THR A 126 4.36 -10.47 10.26
C THR A 126 3.13 -10.22 9.41
N SER A 127 3.23 -10.48 8.12
CA SER A 127 2.12 -10.44 7.17
C SER A 127 2.14 -11.69 6.29
N CYS A 128 1.03 -11.98 5.62
CA CYS A 128 0.95 -13.08 4.67
C CYS A 128 0.26 -12.61 3.39
N ILE A 129 0.94 -12.83 2.27
CA ILE A 129 0.40 -12.56 0.93
C ILE A 129 0.42 -13.88 0.15
N LEU A 130 -0.73 -14.21 -0.44
CA LEU A 130 -0.99 -15.40 -1.23
C LEU A 130 -1.28 -14.97 -2.66
N VAL A 131 -0.67 -15.66 -3.63
CA VAL A 131 -1.04 -15.55 -5.04
C VAL A 131 -1.82 -16.81 -5.41
N SER A 132 -3.11 -16.65 -5.72
CA SER A 132 -4.00 -17.75 -6.11
C SER A 132 -4.47 -17.58 -7.55
N PRO A 133 -4.66 -18.67 -8.32
CA PRO A 133 -5.24 -18.58 -9.65
C PRO A 133 -6.75 -18.28 -9.55
N ASP A 134 -7.19 -17.14 -10.09
CA ASP A 134 -8.62 -16.84 -10.25
C ASP A 134 -9.09 -17.41 -11.60
N PHE A 135 -9.82 -18.52 -11.54
CA PHE A 135 -10.30 -19.23 -12.74
C PHE A 135 -11.45 -18.49 -13.44
N ASP A 136 -12.21 -17.65 -12.75
CA ASP A 136 -13.34 -16.91 -13.32
C ASP A 136 -12.84 -15.79 -14.23
N LYS A 137 -11.85 -15.03 -13.75
CA LYS A 137 -11.19 -13.98 -14.54
C LYS A 137 -10.08 -14.52 -15.43
N GLY A 138 -9.57 -15.71 -15.10
CA GLY A 138 -8.43 -16.34 -15.76
C GLY A 138 -7.14 -15.57 -15.58
N ILE A 139 -6.94 -14.91 -14.43
CA ILE A 139 -5.71 -14.18 -14.07
C ILE A 139 -5.27 -14.59 -12.65
N PRO A 140 -3.98 -14.53 -12.30
CA PRO A 140 -3.55 -14.66 -10.93
C PRO A 140 -4.08 -13.49 -10.09
N ARG A 141 -4.49 -13.80 -8.87
CA ARG A 141 -5.04 -12.85 -7.90
C ARG A 141 -4.15 -12.82 -6.66
N ILE A 142 -3.82 -11.61 -6.24
CA ILE A 142 -3.06 -11.38 -5.00
C ILE A 142 -4.07 -11.18 -3.86
N ASP A 143 -4.01 -12.01 -2.82
CA ASP A 143 -4.82 -11.90 -1.62
C ASP A 143 -3.94 -11.79 -0.36
N VAL A 144 -4.39 -10.98 0.60
CA VAL A 144 -3.71 -10.83 1.90
C VAL A 144 -4.52 -11.62 2.93
N ARG A 145 -3.88 -12.60 3.56
CA ARG A 145 -4.48 -13.42 4.60
C ARG A 145 -4.15 -12.84 5.99
N ASP A 146 -4.99 -13.14 6.96
CA ASP A 146 -4.76 -12.78 8.36
C ASP A 146 -3.72 -13.74 8.95
N PRO A 147 -2.54 -13.27 9.42
CA PRO A 147 -1.49 -14.12 9.96
C PRO A 147 -1.93 -15.03 11.12
N LEU A 148 -3.00 -14.69 11.85
CA LEU A 148 -3.55 -15.53 12.91
C LEU A 148 -3.96 -16.94 12.46
N GLY A 149 -4.28 -17.10 11.17
CA GLY A 149 -4.64 -18.38 10.57
C GLY A 149 -3.57 -18.95 9.64
N VAL A 150 -2.32 -18.48 9.71
CA VAL A 150 -1.24 -18.83 8.78
C VAL A 150 -0.13 -19.56 9.53
N TYR A 151 0.25 -20.73 9.03
CA TYR A 151 1.23 -21.63 9.63
C TYR A 151 2.29 -21.99 8.59
N PRO A 152 3.24 -21.08 8.32
CA PRO A 152 4.32 -21.34 7.37
C PRO A 152 5.28 -22.40 7.92
N GLU A 153 6.15 -22.91 7.07
CA GLU A 153 7.29 -23.72 7.47
C GLU A 153 8.12 -23.02 8.57
N PRO A 154 8.47 -23.72 9.67
CA PRO A 154 9.36 -23.15 10.67
C PRO A 154 10.76 -23.01 10.07
N LYS A 155 11.25 -21.77 10.01
CA LYS A 155 12.58 -21.42 9.52
C LYS A 155 13.38 -20.73 10.61
N ALA A 156 14.71 -20.76 10.46
CA ALA A 156 15.58 -19.93 11.27
C ALA A 156 15.29 -18.45 10.96
N TYR A 157 15.41 -17.57 11.96
CA TYR A 157 15.09 -16.15 11.78
C TYR A 157 16.06 -15.39 10.86
N GLU A 158 17.23 -15.95 10.62
CA GLU A 158 18.21 -15.44 9.66
C GLU A 158 17.84 -15.79 8.22
N ASP A 159 17.01 -16.81 8.01
CA ASP A 159 16.53 -17.22 6.69
C ASP A 159 15.33 -16.35 6.30
N VAL A 160 15.55 -15.50 5.29
CA VAL A 160 14.55 -14.60 4.72
C VAL A 160 13.89 -15.15 3.45
N ASP A 161 14.24 -16.38 3.05
CA ASP A 161 13.66 -17.00 1.86
C ASP A 161 12.20 -17.39 2.12
N PRO A 162 11.34 -17.37 1.08
CA PRO A 162 9.94 -17.77 1.22
C PRO A 162 9.80 -19.22 1.73
N PRO A 163 8.71 -19.54 2.43
CA PRO A 163 8.49 -20.87 2.99
C PRO A 163 8.27 -21.90 1.88
N ALA A 164 8.81 -23.12 2.03
CA ALA A 164 8.61 -24.19 1.05
C ALA A 164 7.17 -24.75 1.08
N ASN A 165 6.50 -24.61 2.22
CA ASN A 165 5.09 -24.96 2.37
C ASN A 165 4.40 -24.07 3.40
N CYS A 166 3.09 -23.90 3.24
CA CYS A 166 2.29 -23.11 4.16
C CYS A 166 0.90 -23.72 4.37
N GLY A 167 0.52 -23.85 5.64
CA GLY A 167 -0.83 -24.23 6.05
C GLY A 167 -1.65 -23.00 6.39
N PHE A 168 -2.92 -23.00 6.02
CA PHE A 168 -3.89 -21.98 6.35
C PHE A 168 -5.08 -22.60 7.07
N ILE A 169 -5.49 -22.03 8.19
CA ILE A 169 -6.74 -22.37 8.87
C ILE A 169 -7.70 -21.20 8.73
N HIS A 170 -8.90 -21.47 8.23
CA HIS A 170 -9.96 -20.47 8.16
C HIS A 170 -11.33 -21.08 8.45
N GLY A 171 -12.17 -20.31 9.14
CA GLY A 171 -13.54 -20.72 9.49
C GLY A 171 -14.50 -20.52 8.31
N LYS A 172 -15.29 -21.54 7.99
CA LYS A 172 -16.42 -21.45 7.04
C LYS A 172 -17.67 -22.07 7.65
N SER A 173 -18.84 -21.54 7.31
CA SER A 173 -20.10 -22.13 7.78
C SER A 173 -20.33 -23.51 7.15
N GLY A 174 -20.99 -24.41 7.89
CA GLY A 174 -21.31 -25.74 7.37
C GLY A 174 -22.16 -25.69 6.10
N ALA A 175 -23.08 -24.72 5.98
CA ALA A 175 -23.87 -24.52 4.76
C ALA A 175 -23.01 -24.16 3.53
N TRP A 176 -21.98 -23.34 3.71
CA TRP A 176 -21.06 -22.98 2.63
C TRP A 176 -20.24 -24.20 2.18
N ILE A 177 -19.74 -24.98 3.14
CA ILE A 177 -18.96 -26.20 2.86
C ILE A 177 -19.82 -27.22 2.11
N ARG A 178 -21.05 -27.47 2.56
CA ARG A 178 -21.98 -28.41 1.91
C ARG A 178 -22.35 -28.00 0.48
N SER A 179 -22.40 -26.70 0.17
CA SER A 179 -22.70 -26.23 -1.18
C SER A 179 -21.51 -26.31 -2.14
N HIS A 180 -20.29 -26.03 -1.68
CA HIS A 180 -19.09 -26.02 -2.53
C HIS A 180 -18.41 -27.39 -2.64
N TYR A 181 -18.50 -28.21 -1.59
CA TYR A 181 -17.87 -29.53 -1.51
C TYR A 181 -18.91 -30.61 -1.21
N PRO A 182 -19.51 -31.25 -2.23
CA PRO A 182 -20.48 -32.31 -2.04
C PRO A 182 -19.95 -33.50 -1.21
N ASN A 183 -18.64 -33.77 -1.27
CA ASN A 183 -17.99 -34.85 -0.53
C ASN A 183 -17.95 -34.62 1.00
N ALA A 184 -18.13 -33.37 1.44
CA ALA A 184 -18.17 -33.01 2.86
C ALA A 184 -19.49 -33.36 3.54
N ARG A 185 -20.55 -33.62 2.75
CA ARG A 185 -21.91 -33.89 3.27
C ARG A 185 -21.93 -35.25 3.94
N GLN A 186 -22.52 -35.34 5.14
CA GLN A 186 -22.70 -36.61 5.84
C GLN A 186 -23.46 -37.67 5.01
N GLU A 187 -24.42 -37.24 4.19
CA GLU A 187 -25.15 -38.10 3.24
C GLU A 187 -24.22 -38.82 2.24
N ASN A 188 -23.08 -38.20 1.92
CA ASN A 188 -22.07 -38.73 1.01
C ASN A 188 -20.86 -39.34 1.75
N GLY A 189 -21.01 -39.62 3.06
CA GLY A 189 -19.94 -40.16 3.90
C GLY A 189 -18.98 -39.11 4.46
N GLY A 190 -19.33 -37.82 4.42
CA GLY A 190 -18.54 -36.73 4.96
C GLY A 190 -18.83 -36.39 6.43
N VAL A 191 -18.11 -35.39 6.95
CA VAL A 191 -18.13 -35.03 8.38
C VAL A 191 -19.18 -33.99 8.76
N VAL A 192 -19.77 -33.26 7.80
CA VAL A 192 -20.68 -32.14 8.08
C VAL A 192 -22.15 -32.61 8.06
N PRO A 193 -22.85 -32.63 9.21
CA PRO A 193 -24.25 -33.09 9.30
C PRO A 193 -25.23 -32.10 8.64
N PRO A 194 -26.47 -32.54 8.32
CA PRO A 194 -27.49 -31.69 7.67
C PRO A 194 -28.25 -30.75 8.62
N ASP A 195 -27.88 -30.70 9.90
CA ASP A 195 -28.64 -30.00 10.94
C ASP A 195 -28.58 -28.47 10.81
N ASP A 196 -29.68 -27.79 11.16
CA ASP A 196 -29.78 -26.31 11.13
C ASP A 196 -28.71 -25.63 11.99
N ARG A 197 -28.31 -26.27 13.08
CA ARG A 197 -27.22 -25.80 13.94
C ARG A 197 -25.88 -25.85 13.21
N SER A 198 -25.55 -26.97 12.59
CA SER A 198 -24.29 -27.14 11.87
C SER A 198 -24.22 -26.32 10.58
N ASN A 199 -25.36 -25.94 10.01
CA ASN A 199 -25.43 -25.00 8.89
C ASN A 199 -24.91 -23.59 9.28
N GLN A 200 -25.11 -23.18 10.54
CA GLN A 200 -24.66 -21.89 11.06
C GLN A 200 -23.31 -21.95 11.79
N GLU A 201 -22.97 -23.09 12.40
CA GLU A 201 -21.67 -23.27 13.05
C GLU A 201 -20.51 -23.13 12.06
N LEU A 202 -19.42 -22.51 12.55
CA LEU A 202 -18.17 -22.40 11.81
C LEU A 202 -17.40 -23.72 11.94
N TRP A 203 -16.81 -24.15 10.84
CA TRP A 203 -15.92 -25.30 10.75
C TRP A 203 -14.54 -24.83 10.33
N ASP A 204 -13.51 -25.40 10.95
CA ASP A 204 -12.13 -25.09 10.60
C ASP A 204 -11.75 -25.82 9.32
N MET A 205 -11.46 -25.05 8.27
CA MET A 205 -10.95 -25.56 7.01
C MET A 205 -9.44 -25.35 6.93
N ILE A 206 -8.75 -26.40 6.49
CA ILE A 206 -7.33 -26.38 6.17
C ILE A 206 -7.17 -26.16 4.67
N GLU A 207 -6.32 -25.23 4.31
CA GLU A 207 -5.77 -25.06 2.96
C GLU A 207 -4.25 -25.19 3.08
N TRP A 208 -3.68 -26.23 2.47
CA TRP A 208 -2.25 -26.50 2.44
C TRP A 208 -1.71 -26.25 1.05
N ILE A 209 -0.62 -25.49 0.98
CA ILE A 209 0.03 -25.12 -0.28
C ILE A 209 1.50 -25.50 -0.17
N ASP A 210 1.92 -26.42 -1.04
CA ASP A 210 3.32 -26.74 -1.28
C ASP A 210 3.66 -26.56 -2.78
N ASP A 211 4.89 -26.90 -3.16
CA ASP A 211 5.40 -26.79 -4.53
C ASP A 211 4.69 -27.74 -5.51
N GLU A 212 4.23 -28.91 -5.05
CA GLU A 212 3.64 -29.96 -5.88
C GLU A 212 2.10 -29.97 -5.87
N HIS A 213 1.46 -29.61 -4.76
CA HIS A 213 0.05 -29.83 -4.47
C HIS A 213 -0.59 -28.69 -3.66
N ILE A 214 -1.87 -28.49 -3.93
CA ILE A 214 -2.78 -27.66 -3.13
C ILE A 214 -3.83 -28.61 -2.56
N VAL A 215 -3.89 -28.73 -1.25
CA VAL A 215 -4.80 -29.64 -0.53
C VAL A 215 -5.77 -28.83 0.30
N ILE A 216 -7.07 -29.12 0.18
CA ILE A 216 -8.12 -28.51 1.00
C ILE A 216 -8.81 -29.62 1.79
N GLY A 217 -9.01 -29.39 3.09
CA GLY A 217 -9.71 -30.32 3.96
C GLY A 217 -10.39 -29.65 5.14
N ILE A 218 -11.09 -30.47 5.92
CA ILE A 218 -11.83 -30.05 7.11
C ILE A 218 -11.10 -30.57 8.34
N MET A 219 -11.03 -29.72 9.35
CA MET A 219 -10.47 -30.01 10.66
C MET A 219 -11.52 -29.66 11.72
N GLY A 220 -12.60 -30.44 11.80
CA GLY A 220 -13.63 -30.34 12.83
C GLY A 220 -14.44 -29.03 12.91
N PRO A 221 -15.49 -29.01 13.76
CA PRO A 221 -16.22 -27.79 14.08
C PRO A 221 -15.38 -26.88 14.98
N ARG A 222 -15.49 -25.57 14.74
CA ARG A 222 -14.85 -24.54 15.55
C ARG A 222 -15.75 -24.26 16.75
N TYR A 223 -15.33 -24.69 17.93
CA TYR A 223 -16.04 -24.36 19.17
C TYR A 223 -15.52 -23.04 19.73
N GLU A 224 -16.41 -22.06 19.85
CA GLU A 224 -16.13 -20.84 20.62
C GLU A 224 -16.28 -21.16 22.11
N HIS A 225 -15.19 -21.06 22.88
CA HIS A 225 -15.25 -20.91 24.32
C HIS A 225 -14.71 -19.52 24.67
N TYR A 226 -15.32 -18.90 25.68
CA TYR A 226 -15.00 -17.56 26.19
C TYR A 226 -13.50 -17.24 26.05
N ASN A 227 -13.19 -16.25 25.19
CA ASN A 227 -11.87 -15.68 24.90
C ASN A 227 -10.81 -16.56 24.24
N GLN A 228 -11.07 -17.83 23.90
CA GLN A 228 -10.10 -18.66 23.15
C GLN A 228 -10.79 -19.57 22.14
N VAL A 229 -10.48 -19.38 20.85
CA VAL A 229 -10.88 -20.28 19.78
C VAL A 229 -9.98 -21.51 19.83
N TYR A 230 -10.41 -22.55 20.54
CA TYR A 230 -9.82 -23.88 20.42
C TYR A 230 -10.64 -24.68 19.40
N GLY A 231 -10.03 -24.95 18.25
CA GLY A 231 -10.53 -26.01 17.39
C GLY A 231 -10.33 -27.35 18.10
N LEU A 232 -11.40 -27.89 18.69
CA LEU A 232 -11.41 -29.27 19.17
C LEU A 232 -11.56 -30.16 17.94
N HIS A 233 -10.42 -30.41 17.30
CA HIS A 233 -10.30 -31.10 16.01
C HIS A 233 -10.60 -32.60 16.15
N SER A 234 -11.89 -32.97 16.19
CA SER A 234 -12.37 -34.34 16.39
C SER A 234 -12.57 -35.13 15.10
N SER A 235 -12.83 -34.45 13.98
CA SER A 235 -13.10 -35.08 12.68
C SER A 235 -12.28 -34.43 11.57
N THR A 236 -11.40 -35.20 10.93
CA THR A 236 -10.57 -34.75 9.80
C THR A 236 -11.04 -35.40 8.50
N GLN A 237 -11.15 -34.62 7.43
CA GLN A 237 -11.49 -35.14 6.10
C GLN A 237 -10.80 -34.35 4.98
N GLU A 238 -10.17 -35.03 4.04
CA GLU A 238 -9.67 -34.42 2.80
C GLU A 238 -10.85 -34.16 1.85
N LEU A 239 -10.97 -32.92 1.35
CA LEU A 239 -12.04 -32.53 0.42
C LEU A 239 -11.59 -32.53 -1.02
N SER A 240 -10.43 -31.91 -1.29
CA SER A 240 -9.88 -31.80 -2.62
C SER A 240 -8.36 -31.72 -2.59
N ARG A 241 -7.76 -32.28 -3.66
CA ARG A 241 -6.33 -32.21 -3.92
C ARG A 241 -6.12 -31.87 -5.38
N ALA A 242 -5.42 -30.78 -5.63
CA ALA A 242 -5.03 -30.34 -6.95
C ALA A 242 -3.51 -30.32 -7.06
N VAL A 243 -2.99 -30.66 -8.24
CA VAL A 243 -1.56 -30.49 -8.53
C VAL A 243 -1.28 -28.99 -8.69
N ASN A 244 -0.29 -28.48 -7.96
CA ASN A 244 0.13 -27.10 -8.08
C ASN A 244 0.88 -26.89 -9.40
N LYS A 245 0.20 -26.31 -10.39
CA LYS A 245 0.78 -26.05 -11.72
C LYS A 245 1.81 -24.92 -11.73
N ALA A 246 1.90 -24.12 -10.67
CA ALA A 246 2.91 -23.08 -10.56
C ALA A 246 4.30 -23.66 -10.25
N GLY A 247 4.39 -24.87 -9.66
CA GLY A 247 5.65 -25.53 -9.34
C GLY A 247 6.45 -24.86 -8.21
N MET A 248 5.80 -23.97 -7.44
CA MET A 248 6.36 -23.31 -6.26
C MET A 248 5.22 -22.92 -5.31
N PRO A 249 5.46 -22.83 -3.99
CA PRO A 249 4.47 -22.34 -3.05
C PRO A 249 4.23 -20.85 -3.30
N CYS A 250 3.04 -20.50 -3.78
CA CYS A 250 2.69 -19.12 -4.12
C CYS A 250 2.35 -18.25 -2.89
N VAL A 251 3.17 -18.32 -1.84
CA VAL A 251 2.95 -17.67 -0.54
C VAL A 251 4.21 -16.95 -0.10
N ILE A 252 4.06 -15.71 0.36
CA ILE A 252 5.12 -14.97 1.06
C ILE A 252 4.66 -14.59 2.46
N THR A 253 5.56 -14.73 3.43
CA THR A 253 5.32 -14.41 4.84
C THR A 253 6.39 -13.45 5.37
N PRO A 254 6.35 -12.17 4.96
CA PRO A 254 7.30 -11.18 5.47
C PRO A 254 7.15 -11.01 6.98
N GLY A 255 8.25 -11.23 7.70
CA GLY A 255 8.37 -11.05 9.15
C GLY A 255 9.34 -9.93 9.51
N ARG A 256 9.17 -9.36 10.70
CA ARG A 256 10.09 -8.35 11.22
C ARG A 256 11.44 -8.95 11.64
N ILE A 257 12.52 -8.23 11.37
CA ILE A 257 13.88 -8.65 11.72
C ILE A 257 14.12 -8.33 13.19
N THR A 258 14.41 -9.36 13.99
CA THR A 258 14.51 -9.29 15.45
C THR A 258 15.63 -10.20 15.95
N LEU A 259 15.95 -10.16 17.25
CA LEU A 259 17.07 -10.92 17.81
C LEU A 259 16.84 -12.44 17.77
N ASP A 260 15.74 -12.91 18.35
CA ASP A 260 15.48 -14.34 18.58
C ASP A 260 14.11 -14.82 18.12
N ARG A 261 13.14 -13.92 17.95
CA ARG A 261 11.75 -14.25 17.62
C ARG A 261 11.00 -13.05 17.04
N ILE A 262 10.04 -13.32 16.17
CA ILE A 262 9.09 -12.30 15.70
C ILE A 262 8.37 -11.70 16.92
N ALA A 263 8.61 -10.41 17.15
CA ALA A 263 8.01 -9.67 18.24
C ALA A 263 7.49 -8.31 17.74
N SER A 264 6.22 -8.04 18.02
CA SER A 264 5.65 -6.73 17.75
C SER A 264 6.09 -5.72 18.80
N SER A 265 6.53 -4.54 18.34
CA SER A 265 6.84 -3.42 19.23
C SER A 265 5.62 -2.93 19.98
N ILE A 266 4.41 -3.17 19.45
CA ILE A 266 3.14 -2.76 20.05
C ILE A 266 2.73 -3.70 21.20
N SER A 267 3.12 -4.98 21.14
CA SER A 267 2.84 -5.92 22.22
C SER A 267 3.43 -5.49 23.57
N ASN A 268 4.54 -4.74 23.57
CA ASN A 268 5.15 -4.24 24.81
C ASN A 268 4.34 -3.12 25.49
N ILE A 269 3.45 -2.46 24.76
CA ILE A 269 2.72 -1.28 25.22
C ILE A 269 1.31 -1.65 25.69
N VAL A 270 0.86 -2.87 25.35
CA VAL A 270 -0.38 -3.47 25.87
C VAL A 270 -0.47 -3.32 27.40
N GLY A 271 0.60 -3.66 28.14
CA GLY A 271 0.60 -3.52 29.60
C GLY A 271 0.52 -2.08 30.10
N ILE A 272 1.08 -1.12 29.37
CA ILE A 272 1.00 0.32 29.71
C ILE A 272 -0.43 0.82 29.48
N VAL A 273 -1.02 0.47 28.34
CA VAL A 273 -2.40 0.85 27.99
C VAL A 273 -3.38 0.25 28.98
N ASP A 274 -3.26 -1.05 29.28
CA ASP A 274 -4.14 -1.71 30.25
C ASP A 274 -4.05 -1.07 31.64
N LEU A 275 -2.84 -0.71 32.08
CA LEU A 275 -2.63 -0.04 33.36
C LEU A 275 -3.26 1.36 33.35
N MET A 276 -3.11 2.11 32.26
CA MET A 276 -3.73 3.41 32.07
C MET A 276 -5.27 3.30 32.10
N SER A 277 -5.84 2.30 31.42
CA SER A 277 -7.29 2.05 31.44
C SER A 277 -7.78 1.72 32.84
N LYS A 278 -7.00 0.92 33.60
CA LYS A 278 -7.32 0.62 35.00
C LYS A 278 -7.28 1.87 35.88
N MET A 279 -6.25 2.71 35.77
CA MET A 279 -6.15 3.94 36.57
C MET A 279 -7.29 4.90 36.26
N MET A 280 -7.62 5.09 34.97
CA MET A 280 -8.69 5.99 34.55
C MET A 280 -10.06 5.48 35.01
N ALA A 281 -10.31 4.18 34.94
CA ALA A 281 -11.52 3.57 35.47
C ALA A 281 -11.64 3.75 36.99
N LEU A 282 -10.56 3.49 37.74
CA LEU A 282 -10.52 3.70 39.19
C LEU A 282 -10.72 5.16 39.57
N GLU A 283 -10.21 6.10 38.78
CA GLU A 283 -10.41 7.52 38.99
C GLU A 283 -11.88 7.93 38.77
N ILE A 284 -12.53 7.40 37.73
CA ILE A 284 -13.98 7.64 37.53
C ILE A 284 -14.78 7.09 38.70
N ILE A 285 -14.46 5.88 39.16
CA ILE A 285 -15.12 5.27 40.33
C ILE A 285 -14.87 6.11 41.59
N ALA A 286 -13.64 6.59 41.80
CA ALA A 286 -13.30 7.45 42.93
C ALA A 286 -14.04 8.80 42.87
N GLN A 287 -14.17 9.39 41.68
CA GLN A 287 -14.92 10.62 41.46
C GLN A 287 -16.43 10.40 41.70
N GLU A 288 -16.98 9.27 41.28
CA GLU A 288 -18.36 8.88 41.56
C GLU A 288 -18.61 8.74 43.06
N LYS A 289 -17.71 8.07 43.79
CA LYS A 289 -17.74 7.97 45.26
C LYS A 289 -17.50 9.31 45.95
N ALA A 290 -16.79 10.25 45.33
CA ALA A 290 -16.64 11.61 45.87
C ALA A 290 -17.93 12.44 45.72
N ILE A 291 -18.68 12.25 44.63
CA ILE A 291 -20.00 12.91 44.41
C ILE A 291 -21.06 12.29 45.31
N PHE A 292 -21.07 10.96 45.43
CA PHE A 292 -21.96 10.17 46.28
C PHE A 292 -21.15 9.45 47.36
N PRO A 293 -20.73 10.15 48.43
CA PRO A 293 -19.91 9.56 49.48
C PRO A 293 -20.68 8.51 50.27
N ASP A 294 -19.99 7.42 50.61
CA ASP A 294 -20.50 6.44 51.56
C ASP A 294 -20.69 7.11 52.91
N ARG A 295 -21.89 6.97 53.46
CA ARG A 295 -22.25 7.55 54.75
C ARG A 295 -22.40 6.45 55.78
N TYR A 296 -21.96 6.73 56.98
CA TYR A 296 -22.17 5.85 58.13
C TYR A 296 -22.84 6.64 59.26
N ILE A 297 -23.59 5.92 60.08
CA ILE A 297 -24.36 6.49 61.18
C ILE A 297 -23.65 6.17 62.49
N ILE A 298 -23.44 7.19 63.32
CA ILE A 298 -22.98 7.01 64.69
C ILE A 298 -24.20 7.09 65.60
N GLY A 299 -24.51 6.01 66.31
CA GLY A 299 -25.61 5.96 67.27
C GLY A 299 -25.26 6.63 68.60
N ARG A 300 -26.27 7.11 69.32
CA ARG A 300 -26.08 7.61 70.70
C ARG A 300 -25.67 6.47 71.64
N SER A 301 -24.76 6.76 72.57
CA SER A 301 -24.25 5.82 73.57
C SER A 301 -25.37 4.97 74.20
N GLY A 302 -25.44 3.69 73.82
CA GLY A 302 -26.37 2.70 74.37
C GLY A 302 -27.59 2.33 73.50
N GLN A 303 -27.78 2.95 72.32
CA GLN A 303 -28.84 2.55 71.38
C GLN A 303 -28.30 2.34 69.96
N VAL A 304 -28.76 1.28 69.29
CA VAL A 304 -28.39 0.97 67.90
C VAL A 304 -29.24 1.86 66.99
N PRO A 305 -28.64 2.69 66.12
CA PRO A 305 -29.40 3.58 65.24
C PRO A 305 -30.23 2.76 64.25
N MET A 306 -31.49 3.15 64.05
CA MET A 306 -32.42 2.44 63.16
C MET A 306 -32.78 3.30 61.94
N ILE A 307 -32.69 2.69 60.76
CA ILE A 307 -33.15 3.28 59.49
C ILE A 307 -34.65 2.98 59.35
N VAL A 308 -35.46 4.02 59.15
CA VAL A 308 -36.90 3.85 58.91
C VAL A 308 -37.10 3.26 57.52
N GLY A 309 -37.58 2.01 57.45
CA GLY A 309 -37.76 1.27 56.20
C GLY A 309 -36.75 0.15 55.94
N GLY A 310 -35.78 -0.07 56.84
CA GLY A 310 -34.89 -1.24 56.84
C GLY A 310 -33.74 -1.22 55.83
N GLU A 311 -33.85 -0.45 54.75
CA GLU A 311 -32.81 -0.34 53.72
C GLU A 311 -32.27 1.09 53.60
N TRP A 312 -30.95 1.21 53.47
CA TRP A 312 -30.30 2.48 53.18
C TRP A 312 -30.49 2.81 51.70
N LYS A 313 -31.14 3.93 51.41
CA LYS A 313 -31.40 4.38 50.03
C LYS A 313 -30.19 5.15 49.50
N ASP A 314 -29.71 4.78 48.32
CA ASP A 314 -28.60 5.46 47.65
C ASP A 314 -29.04 6.86 47.20
N GLY A 315 -28.13 7.84 47.29
CA GLY A 315 -28.35 9.22 46.84
C GLY A 315 -28.65 9.34 45.35
N ARG A 316 -28.34 8.32 44.54
CA ARG A 316 -28.70 8.23 43.12
C ARG A 316 -30.21 8.15 42.87
N GLU A 317 -30.97 7.59 43.82
CA GLU A 317 -32.42 7.41 43.68
C GLU A 317 -33.22 8.67 44.05
N GLY A 318 -32.56 9.70 44.60
CA GLY A 318 -33.21 10.95 45.04
C GLY A 318 -34.17 10.80 46.23
N GLN A 319 -34.20 9.63 46.88
CA GLN A 319 -35.03 9.36 48.04
C GLN A 319 -34.30 9.72 49.34
N VAL A 320 -35.05 10.25 50.32
CA VAL A 320 -34.49 10.70 51.60
C VAL A 320 -34.47 9.54 52.61
N ASN A 321 -33.30 9.28 53.20
CA ASN A 321 -33.17 8.38 54.35
C ASN A 321 -33.62 9.09 55.63
N VAL A 322 -34.55 8.47 56.36
CA VAL A 322 -35.01 8.96 57.68
C VAL A 322 -34.38 8.08 58.76
N LEU A 323 -33.66 8.72 59.69
CA LEU A 323 -32.87 8.05 60.73
C LEU A 323 -33.49 8.30 62.12
N LEU A 324 -33.58 7.24 62.92
CA LEU A 324 -33.96 7.28 64.34
C LEU A 324 -32.72 7.01 65.20
N ASP A 325 -32.62 7.70 66.33
CA ASP A 325 -31.57 7.51 67.36
C ASP A 325 -30.11 7.69 66.87
N ALA A 326 -29.92 8.46 65.80
CA ALA A 326 -28.60 8.87 65.30
C ALA A 326 -28.06 10.09 66.06
N GLU A 327 -26.78 10.06 66.46
CA GLU A 327 -26.07 11.18 67.10
C GLU A 327 -25.44 12.11 66.05
N SER A 328 -24.73 11.53 65.09
CA SER A 328 -24.15 12.25 63.95
C SER A 328 -24.07 11.34 62.73
N ILE A 329 -24.04 11.95 61.56
CA ILE A 329 -23.80 11.28 60.28
C ILE A 329 -22.36 11.56 59.89
N GLY A 330 -21.57 10.50 59.73
CA GLY A 330 -20.22 10.59 59.19
C GLY A 330 -20.23 10.36 57.67
N GLU A 331 -19.34 11.06 56.96
CA GLU A 331 -19.07 10.81 55.54
C GLU A 331 -17.68 10.22 55.39
N LEU A 332 -17.54 9.10 54.68
CA LEU A 332 -16.24 8.59 54.23
C LEU A 332 -15.81 9.38 53.00
N ARG A 333 -15.17 10.53 53.23
CA ARG A 333 -14.62 11.32 52.13
C ARG A 333 -13.30 10.73 51.67
N SER A 334 -13.34 10.02 50.55
CA SER A 334 -12.15 9.71 49.76
C SER A 334 -12.09 10.71 48.61
N ALA A 335 -11.35 11.80 48.77
CA ALA A 335 -11.05 12.67 47.63
C ALA A 335 -10.05 11.94 46.73
N PRO A 336 -10.29 11.85 45.41
CA PRO A 336 -9.29 11.32 44.51
C PRO A 336 -8.01 12.17 44.58
N ASP A 337 -6.86 11.53 44.72
CA ASP A 337 -5.58 12.23 44.75
C ASP A 337 -5.27 12.80 43.36
N PRO A 338 -5.06 14.12 43.21
CA PRO A 338 -4.66 14.75 41.94
C PRO A 338 -3.40 14.16 41.30
N SER A 339 -2.58 13.43 42.07
CA SER A 339 -1.41 12.71 41.54
C SER A 339 -1.77 11.61 40.53
N THR A 340 -3.00 11.08 40.57
CA THR A 340 -3.50 10.04 39.66
C THR A 340 -3.59 10.54 38.22
N ASN A 341 -4.16 11.73 38.01
CA ASN A 341 -4.20 12.39 36.71
C ASN A 341 -2.79 12.60 36.12
N ILE A 342 -1.83 13.04 36.96
CA ILE A 342 -0.44 13.23 36.55
C ILE A 342 0.22 11.89 36.16
N ALA A 343 -0.13 10.80 36.84
CA ALA A 343 0.37 9.47 36.50
C ALA A 343 -0.20 8.96 35.18
N ILE A 344 -1.50 9.19 34.92
CA ILE A 344 -2.17 8.85 33.65
C ILE A 344 -1.49 9.57 32.48
N ASP A 345 -1.27 10.90 32.59
CA ASP A 345 -0.59 11.69 31.55
C ASP A 345 0.84 11.19 31.28
N ARG A 346 1.55 10.75 32.33
CA ARG A 346 2.90 10.17 32.19
C ARG A 346 2.87 8.81 31.50
N LEU A 347 1.87 7.97 31.78
CA LEU A 347 1.69 6.67 31.14
C LEU A 347 1.34 6.84 29.66
N GLU A 348 0.45 7.77 29.35
CA GLU A 348 0.09 8.11 27.96
C GLU A 348 1.33 8.57 27.18
N ARG A 349 2.10 9.51 27.76
CA ARG A 349 3.35 9.98 27.15
C ARG A 349 4.37 8.85 26.98
N ASN A 350 4.49 7.95 27.96
CA ASN A 350 5.39 6.79 27.86
C ASN A 350 4.95 5.85 26.73
N ALA A 351 3.64 5.58 26.60
CA ALA A 351 3.10 4.79 25.51
C ALA A 351 3.45 5.41 24.14
N ARG A 352 3.23 6.73 23.96
CA ARG A 352 3.54 7.44 22.71
C ARG A 352 5.04 7.45 22.38
N ILE A 353 5.90 7.69 23.38
CA ILE A 353 7.36 7.67 23.18
C ILE A 353 7.85 6.27 22.81
N SER A 354 7.32 5.24 23.46
CA SER A 354 7.67 3.85 23.20
C SER A 354 7.27 3.41 21.78
N THR A 355 6.07 3.81 21.31
CA THR A 355 5.66 3.62 19.90
C THR A 355 6.29 4.60 18.92
N GLY A 356 7.07 5.58 19.36
CA GLY A 356 7.65 6.59 18.48
C GLY A 356 6.60 7.39 17.72
N THR A 357 5.39 7.49 18.28
CA THR A 357 4.28 8.18 17.63
C THR A 357 4.48 9.67 17.77
N VAL A 358 4.59 10.33 16.63
CA VAL A 358 4.74 11.78 16.56
C VAL A 358 3.40 12.41 16.99
N PRO A 359 3.35 13.26 18.03
CA PRO A 359 2.10 13.83 18.56
C PRO A 359 1.23 14.53 17.51
N GLN A 360 1.87 15.10 16.50
CA GLN A 360 1.20 15.75 15.37
C GLN A 360 0.30 14.81 14.56
N ILE A 361 0.58 13.49 14.56
CA ILE A 361 -0.28 12.50 13.90
C ILE A 361 -1.62 12.35 14.63
N GLY A 362 -1.61 12.51 15.96
CA GLY A 362 -2.82 12.55 16.80
C GLY A 362 -3.55 13.89 16.78
N GLY A 363 -3.16 14.82 15.89
CA GLY A 363 -3.74 16.15 15.80
C GLY A 363 -3.27 17.13 16.88
N GLU A 364 -2.30 16.74 17.71
CA GLU A 364 -1.75 17.62 18.73
C GLU A 364 -0.74 18.60 18.11
N THR A 365 -1.00 19.90 18.27
CA THR A 365 -0.06 20.95 17.87
C THR A 365 0.75 21.39 19.08
N TYR A 366 2.08 21.35 18.99
CA TYR A 366 2.93 22.03 19.96
C TYR A 366 2.68 23.54 19.88
N GLY A 367 2.18 24.14 20.97
CA GLY A 367 1.86 25.57 21.08
C GLY A 367 2.99 26.56 20.79
N ALA A 368 4.21 26.08 20.49
CA ALA A 368 5.37 26.90 20.12
C ALA A 368 5.76 26.82 18.63
N LEU A 369 5.23 25.89 17.84
CA LEU A 369 5.58 25.71 16.43
C LEU A 369 4.52 26.36 15.53
N ARG A 370 4.51 27.69 15.48
CA ARG A 370 3.58 28.48 14.64
C ARG A 370 3.98 28.58 13.16
N THR A 371 5.13 28.00 12.78
CA THR A 371 5.62 28.06 11.40
C THR A 371 5.45 26.71 10.73
N GLY A 372 4.72 26.66 9.61
CA GLY A 372 4.56 25.43 8.82
C GLY A 372 5.91 24.80 8.45
N ARG A 373 6.95 25.62 8.24
CA ARG A 373 8.33 25.17 8.00
C ARG A 373 8.99 24.45 9.18
N GLY A 374 8.65 24.76 10.43
CA GLY A 374 9.18 24.07 11.60
C GLY A 374 8.52 22.70 11.81
N ILE A 375 7.24 22.59 11.45
CA ILE A 375 6.50 21.32 11.42
C ILE A 375 6.98 20.46 10.24
N ASP A 376 7.14 21.05 9.06
CA ASP A 376 7.67 20.38 7.86
C ASP A 376 9.15 19.96 8.03
N ALA A 377 9.97 20.69 8.79
CA ALA A 377 11.37 20.29 9.03
C ALA A 377 11.48 19.08 9.98
N LEU A 378 10.58 18.95 10.96
CA LEU A 378 10.52 17.79 11.84
C LEU A 378 9.91 16.57 11.13
N MET A 379 8.89 16.78 10.29
CA MET A 379 8.21 15.72 9.54
C MET A 379 8.95 15.32 8.25
N GLY A 380 9.64 16.26 7.60
CA GLY A 380 10.19 16.13 6.26
C GLY A 380 11.69 15.82 6.17
N ALA A 381 12.44 15.88 7.28
CA ALA A 381 13.88 15.63 7.28
C ALA A 381 14.31 14.31 7.96
N ALA A 382 13.45 13.69 8.75
CA ALA A 382 13.78 12.43 9.41
C ALA A 382 13.18 11.26 8.61
N LEU A 383 14.03 10.53 7.89
CA LEU A 383 13.72 9.17 7.47
C LEU A 383 13.37 8.37 8.73
N ASP A 384 12.17 7.81 8.78
CA ASP A 384 11.73 7.01 9.93
C ASP A 384 12.32 5.60 9.80
N PRO A 385 13.27 5.19 10.67
CA PRO A 385 13.94 3.90 10.54
C PRO A 385 12.97 2.72 10.64
N ARG A 386 11.81 2.89 11.30
CA ARG A 386 10.80 1.84 11.43
C ARG A 386 10.04 1.63 10.13
N ILE A 387 9.77 2.72 9.40
CA ILE A 387 9.17 2.65 8.07
C ILE A 387 10.18 2.08 7.07
N GLN A 388 11.45 2.47 7.19
CA GLN A 388 12.54 1.95 6.38
C GLN A 388 12.63 0.43 6.50
N GLU A 389 12.69 -0.09 7.73
CA GLU A 389 12.73 -1.53 8.00
C GLU A 389 11.56 -2.27 7.34
N MET A 390 10.32 -1.77 7.50
CA MET A 390 9.14 -2.39 6.88
C MET A 390 9.17 -2.37 5.35
N GLN A 391 9.65 -1.28 4.76
CA GLN A 391 9.77 -1.15 3.31
C GLN A 391 10.86 -2.08 2.76
N GLU A 392 12.02 -2.18 3.42
CA GLU A 392 13.11 -3.08 3.05
C GLU A 392 12.73 -4.56 3.18
N ILE A 393 12.01 -4.94 4.25
CA ILE A 393 11.44 -6.29 4.40
C ILE A 393 10.53 -6.61 3.20
N MET A 394 9.68 -5.67 2.81
CA MET A 394 8.78 -5.87 1.68
C MET A 394 9.55 -5.90 0.35
N GLU A 395 10.61 -5.10 0.18
CA GLU A 395 11.48 -5.16 -1.00
C GLU A 395 12.17 -6.52 -1.17
N ALA A 396 12.51 -7.20 -0.07
CA ALA A 396 13.05 -8.55 -0.13
C ALA A 396 12.00 -9.61 -0.54
N HIS A 397 10.74 -9.45 -0.12
CA HIS A 397 9.70 -10.47 -0.33
C HIS A 397 8.84 -10.26 -1.59
N LEU A 398 8.64 -9.03 -2.02
CA LEU A 398 7.84 -8.71 -3.21
C LEU A 398 8.42 -9.24 -4.54
N PRO A 399 9.75 -9.39 -4.71
CA PRO A 399 10.32 -10.10 -5.83
C PRO A 399 9.78 -11.53 -5.95
N TYR A 400 9.84 -12.30 -4.87
CA TYR A 400 9.27 -13.65 -4.82
C TYR A 400 7.76 -13.67 -5.10
N MET A 401 7.00 -12.68 -4.65
CA MET A 401 5.57 -12.56 -5.00
C MET A 401 5.38 -12.39 -6.52
N ASN A 402 6.20 -11.58 -7.18
CA ASN A 402 6.12 -11.39 -8.63
C ASN A 402 6.56 -12.64 -9.39
N GLU A 403 7.56 -13.37 -8.90
CA GLU A 403 7.91 -14.69 -9.41
C GLU A 403 6.75 -15.67 -9.30
N CYS A 404 6.03 -15.68 -8.16
CA CYS A 404 4.81 -16.49 -7.98
C CYS A 404 3.72 -16.13 -8.99
N ILE A 405 3.57 -14.85 -9.34
CA ILE A 405 2.65 -14.37 -10.38
C ILE A 405 3.07 -14.92 -11.74
N PHE A 406 4.36 -14.82 -12.11
CA PHE A 406 4.87 -15.36 -13.37
C PHE A 406 4.70 -16.88 -13.45
N ALA A 407 5.00 -17.60 -12.37
CA ALA A 407 4.82 -19.04 -12.25
C ALA A 407 3.34 -19.43 -12.40
N SER A 408 2.43 -18.70 -11.74
CA SER A 408 0.99 -18.90 -11.85
C SER A 408 0.48 -18.66 -13.28
N TYR A 409 0.95 -17.61 -13.94
CA TYR A 409 0.62 -17.34 -15.34
C TYR A 409 1.11 -18.46 -16.27
N LYS A 410 2.36 -18.92 -16.12
CA LYS A 410 2.92 -20.02 -16.93
C LYS A 410 2.19 -21.33 -16.71
N GLY A 411 1.92 -21.67 -15.45
CA GLY A 411 1.32 -22.94 -15.02
C GLY A 411 -0.16 -23.08 -15.37
N TYR A 412 -0.97 -22.07 -15.04
CA TYR A 412 -2.43 -22.14 -15.20
C TYR A 412 -2.92 -21.52 -16.52
N PHE A 413 -2.30 -20.42 -16.96
CA PHE A 413 -2.84 -19.59 -18.05
C PHE A 413 -1.88 -19.41 -19.25
N GLY A 414 -0.87 -20.26 -19.40
CA GLY A 414 0.28 -20.00 -20.27
C GLY A 414 -0.03 -19.82 -21.76
N ARG A 415 -1.12 -20.40 -22.27
CA ARG A 415 -1.52 -20.34 -23.69
C ARG A 415 -2.48 -19.20 -24.04
N LYS A 416 -3.04 -18.52 -23.03
CA LYS A 416 -4.05 -17.49 -23.24
C LYS A 416 -3.35 -16.18 -23.62
N LYS A 417 -3.88 -15.50 -24.64
CA LYS A 417 -3.50 -14.11 -24.95
C LYS A 417 -4.28 -13.20 -24.01
N PHE A 418 -3.55 -12.34 -23.32
CA PHE A 418 -4.12 -11.33 -22.44
C PHE A 418 -3.98 -9.98 -23.10
N SER A 419 -5.05 -9.18 -23.04
CA SER A 419 -4.99 -7.74 -23.19
C SER A 419 -5.48 -7.14 -21.89
N MET A 420 -4.65 -6.36 -21.21
CA MET A 420 -5.05 -5.74 -19.94
C MET A 420 -4.49 -4.34 -19.80
N TYR A 421 -5.26 -3.52 -19.09
CA TYR A 421 -4.80 -2.19 -18.68
C TYR A 421 -3.71 -2.31 -17.62
N THR A 422 -2.67 -1.51 -17.77
CA THR A 422 -1.55 -1.38 -16.82
C THR A 422 -2.02 -0.82 -15.48
N GLY A 423 -3.10 -0.03 -15.50
CA GLY A 423 -3.71 0.55 -14.30
C GLY A 423 -3.04 1.83 -13.83
N TYR A 424 -2.07 2.36 -14.58
CA TYR A 424 -1.43 3.63 -14.27
C TYR A 424 -2.38 4.81 -14.57
N PRO A 425 -2.59 5.76 -13.62
CA PRO A 425 -3.35 6.97 -13.86
C PRO A 425 -2.74 7.77 -15.02
N GLY A 426 -3.51 8.00 -16.09
CA GLY A 426 -3.06 8.74 -17.27
C GLY A 426 -2.48 7.90 -18.40
N ASP A 427 -2.33 6.58 -18.19
CA ASP A 427 -2.05 5.58 -19.22
C ASP A 427 -3.31 4.75 -19.48
N PHE A 428 -3.94 4.97 -20.63
CA PHE A 428 -5.04 4.12 -21.13
C PHE A 428 -4.53 3.01 -22.05
N GLY A 429 -3.22 2.83 -22.14
CA GLY A 429 -2.58 1.76 -22.89
C GLY A 429 -2.99 0.39 -22.39
N GLN A 430 -3.31 -0.49 -23.34
CA GLN A 430 -3.46 -1.92 -23.07
C GLN A 430 -2.15 -2.62 -23.37
N VAL A 431 -1.80 -3.57 -22.53
CA VAL A 431 -0.64 -4.44 -22.74
C VAL A 431 -1.13 -5.80 -23.17
N GLU A 432 -0.70 -6.18 -24.37
CA GLU A 432 -0.98 -7.48 -24.95
C GLU A 432 0.19 -8.44 -24.71
N PHE A 433 -0.09 -9.59 -24.09
CA PHE A 433 0.94 -10.58 -23.86
C PHE A 433 0.45 -12.02 -23.85
N THR A 434 1.34 -12.93 -24.28
CA THR A 434 1.20 -14.37 -24.10
C THR A 434 2.23 -14.82 -23.06
N PRO A 435 1.83 -15.33 -21.87
CA PRO A 435 2.78 -15.65 -20.82
C PRO A 435 3.89 -16.63 -21.23
N ARG A 436 3.57 -17.64 -22.03
CA ARG A 436 4.55 -18.65 -22.46
C ARG A 436 5.60 -18.10 -23.43
N GLU A 437 5.29 -17.03 -24.16
CA GLU A 437 6.19 -16.42 -25.14
C GLU A 437 6.98 -15.26 -24.53
N HIS A 438 6.30 -14.39 -23.77
CA HIS A 438 6.90 -13.15 -23.26
C HIS A 438 7.59 -13.31 -21.88
N PHE A 439 7.22 -14.32 -21.09
CA PHE A 439 7.84 -14.55 -19.77
C PHE A 439 9.00 -15.54 -19.88
N GLU A 440 10.15 -15.06 -20.33
CA GLU A 440 11.35 -15.89 -20.47
C GLU A 440 12.03 -16.15 -19.11
N ILE A 441 12.27 -15.08 -18.35
CA ILE A 441 12.92 -15.08 -17.04
C ILE A 441 11.91 -14.58 -15.99
N ASN A 442 12.03 -15.09 -14.77
CA ASN A 442 11.19 -14.70 -13.64
C ASN A 442 11.83 -13.60 -12.78
N ASP A 443 13.14 -13.41 -12.87
CA ASP A 443 13.93 -12.39 -12.17
C ASP A 443 13.30 -11.01 -12.30
N ASN A 444 13.13 -10.37 -11.16
CA ASN A 444 12.65 -9.01 -11.05
C ASN A 444 13.21 -8.36 -9.79
N VAL A 445 13.30 -7.04 -9.82
CA VAL A 445 13.76 -6.22 -8.69
C VAL A 445 12.61 -5.33 -8.25
N VAL A 446 12.38 -5.24 -6.96
CA VAL A 446 11.39 -4.34 -6.37
C VAL A 446 12.15 -3.42 -5.41
N SER A 447 11.97 -2.11 -5.58
CA SER A 447 12.68 -1.11 -4.76
C SER A 447 11.78 0.08 -4.47
N HIS A 448 11.72 0.53 -3.23
CA HIS A 448 11.18 1.86 -2.91
C HIS A 448 12.20 2.92 -3.30
N SER A 449 11.71 4.07 -3.72
CA SER A 449 12.57 5.16 -4.20
C SER A 449 13.53 5.67 -3.13
N ILE A 450 12.99 5.84 -1.92
CA ILE A 450 13.67 6.30 -0.71
C ILE A 450 13.04 5.55 0.46
N PRO A 451 13.63 4.44 0.92
CA PRO A 451 13.15 3.72 2.10
C PRO A 451 13.11 4.63 3.33
N GLY A 452 12.01 4.59 4.10
CA GLY A 452 11.81 5.39 5.31
C GLY A 452 11.13 6.75 5.09
N ALA A 453 10.87 7.14 3.85
CA ALA A 453 10.12 8.34 3.52
C ALA A 453 8.66 8.01 3.13
N ASP A 454 7.72 8.87 3.53
CA ASP A 454 6.37 8.86 2.98
C ASP A 454 6.32 9.56 1.62
N ILE A 455 5.14 9.68 1.00
CA ILE A 455 4.97 10.35 -0.29
C ILE A 455 5.56 11.78 -0.29
N GLN A 456 5.29 12.55 0.77
CA GLN A 456 5.72 13.96 0.85
C GLN A 456 7.23 14.06 1.02
N GLY A 457 7.79 13.28 1.96
CA GLY A 457 9.24 13.20 2.17
C GLY A 457 9.97 12.75 0.92
N THR A 458 9.43 11.76 0.20
CA THR A 458 10.02 11.28 -1.05
C THR A 458 10.04 12.37 -2.12
N THR A 459 8.94 13.11 -2.31
CA THR A 459 8.89 14.22 -3.28
C THR A 459 9.87 15.34 -2.93
N ILE A 460 9.97 15.74 -1.66
CA ILE A 460 10.90 16.79 -1.22
C ILE A 460 12.35 16.37 -1.47
N GLN A 461 12.73 15.16 -1.05
CA GLN A 461 14.09 14.66 -1.18
C GLN A 461 14.49 14.47 -2.64
N LEU A 462 13.59 13.91 -3.47
CA LEU A 462 13.83 13.81 -4.92
C LEU A 462 13.98 15.20 -5.56
N GLY A 463 13.20 16.19 -5.15
CA GLY A 463 13.31 17.57 -5.65
C GLY A 463 14.63 18.22 -5.28
N GLN A 464 15.13 18.00 -4.06
CA GLN A 464 16.45 18.45 -3.62
C GLN A 464 17.57 17.77 -4.43
N LEU A 465 17.49 16.45 -4.63
CA LEU A 465 18.46 15.70 -5.44
C LEU A 465 18.50 16.17 -6.89
N LEU A 466 17.34 16.50 -7.48
CA LEU A 466 17.27 17.04 -8.84
C LEU A 466 17.88 18.46 -8.90
N SER A 467 17.58 19.32 -7.93
CA SER A 467 18.15 20.67 -7.83
C SER A 467 19.69 20.65 -7.68
N MET A 468 20.19 19.71 -6.88
CA MET A 468 21.62 19.44 -6.71
C MET A 468 22.27 18.79 -7.95
N LYS A 469 21.48 18.44 -8.98
CA LYS A 469 21.91 17.68 -10.16
C LYS A 469 22.55 16.32 -9.81
N GLY A 470 22.16 15.74 -8.68
CA GLY A 470 22.60 14.40 -8.26
C GLY A 470 21.87 13.28 -9.02
N ILE A 471 20.67 13.56 -9.54
CA ILE A 471 19.87 12.62 -10.35
C ILE A 471 19.44 13.26 -11.66
N SER A 472 19.25 12.44 -12.70
CA SER A 472 18.70 12.90 -13.98
C SER A 472 17.19 13.11 -13.91
N LEU A 473 16.64 13.95 -14.80
CA LEU A 473 15.20 14.14 -14.96
C LEU A 473 14.46 12.82 -15.18
N ARG A 474 15.04 11.89 -15.96
CA ARG A 474 14.48 10.56 -16.16
C ARG A 474 14.41 9.75 -14.86
N THR A 475 15.47 9.78 -14.05
CA THR A 475 15.51 9.07 -12.77
C THR A 475 14.52 9.68 -11.77
N PHE A 476 14.42 11.02 -11.75
CA PHE A 476 13.42 11.73 -10.95
C PHE A 476 12.01 11.26 -11.31
N ARG A 477 11.65 11.29 -12.60
CA ARG A 477 10.34 10.82 -13.09
C ARG A 477 10.08 9.36 -12.73
N THR A 478 11.09 8.50 -12.84
CA THR A 478 10.97 7.06 -12.54
C THR A 478 10.74 6.78 -11.05
N LYS A 479 11.35 7.57 -10.18
CA LYS A 479 11.28 7.38 -8.72
C LYS A 479 10.18 8.20 -8.05
N HIS A 480 9.54 9.12 -8.75
CA HIS A 480 8.58 10.02 -8.14
C HIS A 480 7.23 9.30 -7.88
N PRO A 481 6.69 9.31 -6.64
CA PRO A 481 5.49 8.53 -6.30
C PRO A 481 4.22 8.85 -7.11
N PHE A 482 4.11 10.08 -7.63
CA PHE A 482 2.95 10.51 -8.44
C PHE A 482 3.15 10.29 -9.95
N ILE A 483 4.35 9.90 -10.39
CA ILE A 483 4.65 9.65 -11.81
C ILE A 483 4.80 8.14 -11.98
N GLU A 484 3.76 7.49 -12.49
CA GLU A 484 3.75 6.03 -12.60
C GLU A 484 4.38 5.53 -13.91
N ASP A 485 4.13 6.22 -15.04
CA ASP A 485 4.82 5.99 -16.32
C ASP A 485 5.79 7.13 -16.66
N ALA A 486 7.04 6.95 -16.25
CA ALA A 486 8.11 7.93 -16.50
C ALA A 486 8.50 8.09 -17.97
N GLU A 487 8.22 7.10 -18.83
CA GLU A 487 8.60 7.18 -20.25
C GLU A 487 7.57 7.98 -21.05
N MET A 488 6.28 7.67 -20.85
CA MET A 488 5.21 8.44 -21.49
C MET A 488 5.17 9.88 -21.00
N GLU A 489 5.33 10.10 -19.69
CA GLU A 489 5.41 11.46 -19.14
C GLU A 489 6.63 12.20 -19.67
N GLY A 490 7.73 11.48 -19.89
CA GLY A 490 8.90 12.06 -20.52
C GLY A 490 8.64 12.56 -21.93
N ARG A 491 7.99 11.74 -22.76
CA ARG A 491 7.61 12.11 -24.12
C ARG A 491 6.66 13.29 -24.16
N ARG A 492 5.64 13.31 -23.28
CA ARG A 492 4.70 14.44 -23.19
C ARG A 492 5.40 15.75 -22.84
N VAL A 493 6.31 15.74 -21.86
CA VAL A 493 7.05 16.97 -21.51
C VAL A 493 7.99 17.39 -22.64
N ASP A 494 8.62 16.44 -23.32
CA ASP A 494 9.50 16.74 -24.45
C ASP A 494 8.69 17.31 -25.63
N GLU A 495 7.49 16.77 -25.90
CA GLU A 495 6.50 17.30 -26.86
C GLU A 495 6.07 18.72 -26.47
N GLU A 496 5.67 18.95 -25.22
CA GLU A 496 5.30 20.29 -24.70
C GLU A 496 6.43 21.31 -24.84
N GLN A 497 7.68 20.92 -24.53
CA GLN A 497 8.84 21.80 -24.68
C GLN A 497 9.15 22.13 -26.14
N LEU A 498 9.01 21.15 -27.04
CA LEU A 498 9.18 21.38 -28.47
C LEU A 498 8.07 22.27 -29.02
N GLU A 499 6.81 22.06 -28.61
CA GLU A 499 5.70 22.94 -28.94
C GLU A 499 5.94 24.38 -28.45
N GLU A 500 6.40 24.55 -27.21
CA GLU A 500 6.73 25.86 -26.65
C GLU A 500 7.87 26.53 -27.43
N ALA A 501 8.93 25.78 -27.77
CA ALA A 501 10.04 26.29 -28.55
C ALA A 501 9.62 26.70 -29.98
N VAL A 502 8.76 25.91 -30.62
CA VAL A 502 8.20 26.23 -31.94
C VAL A 502 7.29 27.46 -31.87
N LEU A 503 6.45 27.57 -30.86
CA LEU A 503 5.61 28.76 -30.65
C LEU A 503 6.46 30.00 -30.38
N ALA A 504 7.52 29.88 -29.57
CA ALA A 504 8.46 30.97 -29.32
C ALA A 504 9.22 31.38 -30.61
N ALA A 505 9.63 30.42 -31.44
CA ALA A 505 10.27 30.67 -32.72
C ALA A 505 9.30 31.36 -33.72
N ILE A 506 8.05 30.90 -33.82
CA ILE A 506 7.01 31.54 -34.63
C ILE A 506 6.73 32.96 -34.13
N GLN A 507 6.66 33.17 -32.81
CA GLN A 507 6.50 34.52 -32.24
C GLN A 507 7.68 35.42 -32.60
N GLN A 508 8.93 34.94 -32.49
CA GLN A 508 10.10 35.72 -32.88
C GLN A 508 10.12 36.05 -34.37
N GLN A 509 9.77 35.09 -35.23
CA GLN A 509 9.71 35.28 -36.70
C GLN A 509 8.53 36.17 -37.14
N ALA A 510 7.41 36.14 -36.41
CA ALA A 510 6.29 37.05 -36.61
C ALA A 510 6.65 38.48 -36.18
N LEU A 511 7.38 38.64 -35.06
CA LEU A 511 7.88 39.93 -34.58
C LEU A 511 8.97 40.53 -35.49
N SER A 512 9.81 39.69 -36.11
CA SER A 512 10.85 40.12 -37.06
C SER A 512 10.31 40.46 -38.45
N GLY A 513 9.02 40.20 -38.71
CA GLY A 513 8.37 40.47 -40.00
C GLY A 513 8.81 39.56 -41.15
N GLN A 514 9.54 38.48 -40.87
CA GLN A 514 10.02 37.52 -41.87
C GLN A 514 8.96 36.52 -42.32
N LEU A 515 7.93 36.28 -41.51
CA LEU A 515 6.78 35.45 -41.89
C LEU A 515 5.58 36.32 -42.29
N PRO A 516 4.99 36.12 -43.50
CA PRO A 516 3.74 36.78 -43.87
C PRO A 516 2.61 36.44 -42.88
N VAL A 517 1.83 37.43 -42.46
CA VAL A 517 0.70 37.28 -41.51
C VAL A 517 -0.31 36.19 -41.93
N VAL A 518 -0.40 35.92 -43.24
CA VAL A 518 -1.24 34.85 -43.82
C VAL A 518 -0.78 33.45 -43.37
N TYR A 519 0.53 33.22 -43.23
CA TYR A 519 1.12 31.94 -42.79
C TYR A 519 0.70 31.61 -41.35
N VAL A 520 0.83 32.60 -40.46
CA VAL A 520 0.41 32.49 -39.05
C VAL A 520 -1.09 32.21 -38.92
N SER A 521 -1.92 32.85 -39.76
CA SER A 521 -3.37 32.65 -39.76
C SER A 521 -3.82 31.25 -40.23
N LYS A 522 -3.04 30.60 -41.11
CA LYS A 522 -3.31 29.23 -41.59
C LYS A 522 -2.92 28.18 -40.55
N ILE A 523 -1.78 28.39 -39.87
CA ILE A 523 -1.36 27.56 -38.73
C ILE A 523 -2.43 27.59 -37.63
N GLU A 524 -2.97 28.78 -37.30
CA GLU A 524 -4.03 28.91 -36.29
C GLU A 524 -5.33 28.18 -36.71
N LYS A 525 -5.70 28.24 -38.00
CA LYS A 525 -6.89 27.55 -38.53
C LYS A 525 -6.76 26.03 -38.49
N HIS A 526 -5.59 25.48 -38.78
CA HIS A 526 -5.36 24.03 -38.71
C HIS A 526 -5.23 23.55 -37.26
N ARG A 527 -4.68 24.38 -36.37
CA ARG A 527 -4.69 24.14 -34.92
C ARG A 527 -6.11 24.10 -34.33
N LYS A 528 -7.02 24.99 -34.77
CA LYS A 528 -8.44 24.95 -34.38
C LYS A 528 -9.21 23.71 -34.87
N LYS A 529 -8.68 23.00 -35.88
CA LYS A 529 -9.24 21.73 -36.36
C LYS A 529 -8.73 20.51 -35.57
N GLY A 530 -7.92 20.72 -34.53
CA GLY A 530 -7.41 19.66 -33.65
C GLY A 530 -6.18 18.92 -34.18
N LEU A 531 -5.47 19.50 -35.15
CA LEU A 531 -4.19 18.98 -35.64
C LEU A 531 -3.06 19.44 -34.70
N ASP A 532 -2.07 18.57 -34.52
CA ASP A 532 -0.83 18.88 -33.81
C ASP A 532 -0.09 20.05 -34.50
N ILE A 533 0.67 20.83 -33.74
CA ILE A 533 1.37 22.04 -34.21
C ILE A 533 2.29 21.71 -35.39
N PHE A 534 2.95 20.56 -35.36
CA PHE A 534 3.82 20.12 -36.45
C PHE A 534 3.05 19.83 -37.74
N GLU A 535 1.95 19.07 -37.65
CA GLU A 535 1.09 18.77 -38.80
C GLU A 535 0.38 20.02 -39.34
N ALA A 536 0.06 20.98 -38.46
CA ALA A 536 -0.53 22.25 -38.84
C ALA A 536 0.46 23.15 -39.61
N ILE A 537 1.76 23.08 -39.28
CA ILE A 537 2.83 23.79 -40.00
C ILE A 537 3.08 23.15 -41.36
N GLU A 538 3.22 21.82 -41.43
CA GLU A 538 3.41 21.12 -42.71
C GLU A 538 2.25 21.36 -43.68
N LYS A 539 1.00 21.27 -43.20
CA LYS A 539 -0.18 21.57 -44.03
C LYS A 539 -0.29 23.03 -44.42
N ALA A 540 0.12 23.96 -43.56
CA ALA A 540 0.17 25.37 -43.91
C ALA A 540 1.25 25.66 -44.97
N ASP A 541 2.39 24.96 -44.91
CA ASP A 541 3.47 25.06 -45.90
C ASP A 541 3.07 24.45 -47.24
N GLU A 542 2.43 23.28 -47.24
CA GLU A 542 1.88 22.65 -48.44
C GLU A 542 0.81 23.51 -49.12
N GLU A 543 -0.13 24.09 -48.36
CA GLU A 543 -1.16 24.99 -48.89
C GLU A 543 -0.55 26.25 -49.50
N ILE A 544 0.52 26.80 -48.91
CA ILE A 544 1.18 28.00 -49.44
C ILE A 544 2.05 27.66 -50.66
N ARG A 545 2.68 26.50 -50.68
CA ARG A 545 3.42 26.01 -51.85
C ARG A 545 2.48 25.74 -53.03
N GLN A 546 1.28 25.22 -52.77
CA GLN A 546 0.25 25.04 -53.79
C GLN A 546 -0.31 26.38 -54.29
N GLU A 547 -0.50 27.37 -53.41
CA GLU A 547 -0.91 28.72 -53.82
C GLU A 547 0.18 29.46 -54.62
N GLN A 548 1.45 29.29 -54.27
CA GLN A 548 2.57 29.83 -55.04
C GLN A 548 2.72 29.13 -56.41
N ALA A 549 2.48 27.82 -56.46
CA ALA A 549 2.45 27.07 -57.72
C ALA A 549 1.24 27.46 -58.59
N ALA A 550 0.11 27.86 -58.00
CA ALA A 550 -1.09 28.30 -58.70
C ALA A 550 -1.01 29.76 -59.20
N GLN A 551 -0.12 30.59 -58.64
CA GLN A 551 0.09 31.99 -59.04
C GLN A 551 1.22 32.21 -60.06
N ALA A 552 1.89 31.15 -60.53
CA ALA A 552 2.85 31.26 -61.63
C ALA A 552 2.13 31.63 -62.95
N PRO A 553 2.41 32.77 -63.60
CA PRO A 553 1.78 33.15 -64.86
C PRO A 553 2.18 32.19 -66.00
N PRO A 554 1.29 31.90 -66.97
CA PRO A 554 1.65 31.08 -68.12
C PRO A 554 2.72 31.80 -68.97
N PRO A 555 3.75 31.08 -69.47
CA PRO A 555 4.76 31.69 -70.33
C PRO A 555 4.12 32.12 -71.66
N GLY A 556 4.24 33.42 -71.97
CA GLY A 556 3.83 33.98 -73.26
C GLY A 556 4.71 33.45 -74.40
N GLU A 557 4.08 33.13 -75.51
CA GLU A 557 4.70 32.55 -76.71
C GLU A 557 5.79 33.47 -77.29
N GLY A 558 6.98 32.90 -77.51
CA GLY A 558 7.95 33.44 -78.47
C GLY A 558 9.25 34.01 -77.90
N GLN A 559 10.02 33.21 -77.16
CA GLN A 559 11.50 33.25 -77.16
C GLN A 559 12.03 31.99 -76.48
N MET A 560 12.66 31.10 -77.25
CA MET A 560 13.48 30.04 -76.65
C MET A 560 14.66 30.70 -75.94
N MET A 561 14.76 30.53 -74.62
CA MET A 561 15.98 30.81 -73.87
C MET A 561 16.36 29.56 -73.06
N ALA A 562 17.65 29.25 -73.05
CA ALA A 562 18.22 27.97 -72.68
C ALA A 562 18.03 27.60 -71.19
N PRO A 563 18.00 26.28 -70.87
CA PRO A 563 17.80 25.75 -69.52
C PRO A 563 19.04 25.90 -68.59
N GLU A 564 19.62 27.10 -68.52
CA GLU A 564 20.62 27.49 -67.52
C GLU A 564 20.30 28.83 -66.82
N GLN A 565 19.27 29.56 -67.25
CA GLN A 565 18.85 30.81 -66.59
C GLN A 565 17.55 30.70 -65.77
N ALA A 566 16.97 29.50 -65.67
CA ALA A 566 15.81 29.22 -64.80
C ALA A 566 16.17 28.94 -63.33
N LEU A 567 17.47 28.89 -62.99
CA LEU A 567 17.98 28.62 -61.64
C LEU A 567 18.39 29.91 -60.88
N GLY A 568 17.84 31.06 -61.28
CA GLY A 568 18.23 32.38 -60.74
C GLY A 568 17.18 33.11 -59.89
N LEU A 569 16.03 32.49 -59.59
CA LEU A 569 14.94 33.12 -58.81
C LEU A 569 14.78 32.57 -57.38
N ALA A 570 15.71 31.73 -56.92
CA ALA A 570 15.92 31.46 -55.50
C ALA A 570 16.95 32.46 -54.93
N ALA A 571 16.67 33.75 -55.05
CA ALA A 571 17.45 34.80 -54.39
C ALA A 571 16.66 35.28 -53.17
N GLY A 572 16.91 34.63 -52.03
CA GLY A 572 16.69 35.25 -50.73
C GLY A 572 17.53 36.54 -50.63
N PRO A 573 17.14 37.50 -49.79
CA PRO A 573 17.64 38.86 -49.86
C PRO A 573 19.09 38.95 -49.39
N GLU A 574 20.03 38.96 -50.34
CA GLU A 574 21.39 39.45 -50.12
C GLU A 574 21.59 40.75 -50.93
N GLY A 575 21.88 41.86 -50.23
CA GLY A 575 22.54 43.00 -50.86
C GLY A 575 22.14 44.41 -50.41
N ALA A 576 22.33 44.78 -49.14
CA ALA A 576 22.65 46.17 -48.78
C ALA A 576 23.51 46.20 -47.51
N ALA A 577 24.78 46.60 -47.65
CA ALA A 577 25.79 46.63 -46.60
C ALA A 577 25.73 47.95 -45.79
N GLN A 578 25.87 47.89 -44.45
CA GLN A 578 26.97 48.53 -43.67
C GLN A 578 26.83 48.45 -42.13
N GLN A 579 27.95 48.05 -41.49
CA GLN A 579 28.55 48.44 -40.18
C GLN A 579 28.03 47.92 -38.81
N GLY A 580 28.68 46.83 -38.33
CA GLY A 580 29.24 46.56 -36.97
C GLY A 580 28.30 46.21 -35.79
N PRO A 581 28.78 45.63 -34.65
CA PRO A 581 30.05 44.95 -34.33
C PRO A 581 29.90 43.44 -33.94
N GLN A 582 31.04 42.76 -33.83
CA GLN A 582 31.25 41.31 -33.65
C GLN A 582 30.59 40.67 -32.42
N GLY A 583 30.05 39.44 -32.61
CA GLY A 583 29.63 38.47 -31.58
C GLY A 583 29.98 37.03 -32.03
N PRO A 584 30.03 36.03 -31.12
CA PRO A 584 30.90 34.84 -31.23
C PRO A 584 30.48 33.83 -32.31
N PRO A 585 31.42 32.98 -32.77
CA PRO A 585 31.29 32.22 -34.02
C PRO A 585 30.12 31.23 -33.97
N GLY A 586 29.16 31.44 -34.88
CA GLY A 586 28.05 30.53 -35.13
C GLY A 586 28.54 29.20 -35.73
N PHE A 587 27.96 28.12 -35.23
CA PHE A 587 28.20 26.74 -35.63
C PHE A 587 27.86 26.57 -37.12
N SER A 588 28.87 26.32 -37.97
CA SER A 588 28.68 26.17 -39.40
C SER A 588 28.27 24.73 -39.77
N PRO A 589 27.52 24.51 -40.86
CA PRO A 589 27.16 23.17 -41.35
C PRO A 589 28.36 22.26 -41.65
N GLU A 590 29.54 22.84 -41.88
CA GLU A 590 30.80 22.12 -42.05
C GLU A 590 31.35 21.57 -40.73
N SER A 591 31.20 22.31 -39.62
CA SER A 591 31.57 21.84 -38.28
C SER A 591 30.69 20.69 -37.79
N ALA A 592 29.41 20.68 -38.18
CA ALA A 592 28.49 19.56 -37.94
C ALA A 592 28.88 18.30 -38.71
N ARG A 593 29.36 18.44 -39.96
CA ARG A 593 29.85 17.30 -40.77
C ARG A 593 31.16 16.72 -40.22
N GLN A 594 32.08 17.57 -39.74
CA GLN A 594 33.31 17.11 -39.09
C GLN A 594 33.05 16.38 -37.76
N MET A 595 32.02 16.78 -37.00
CA MET A 595 31.61 16.04 -35.79
C MET A 595 31.00 14.67 -36.11
N VAL A 596 30.22 14.57 -37.19
CA VAL A 596 29.60 13.30 -37.64
C VAL A 596 30.67 12.33 -38.18
N ASP A 597 31.70 12.82 -38.85
CA ASP A 597 32.82 11.96 -39.29
C ASP A 597 33.74 11.53 -38.14
N ALA A 598 33.95 12.38 -37.13
CA ALA A 598 34.69 12.03 -35.92
C ALA A 598 33.97 10.98 -35.05
N LEU A 599 32.63 10.97 -35.04
CA LEU A 599 31.81 9.99 -34.32
C LEU A 599 31.69 8.63 -35.02
N ARG A 600 32.09 8.53 -36.29
CA ARG A 600 32.11 7.27 -37.05
C ARG A 600 33.45 6.53 -37.01
N THR A 601 34.47 7.14 -36.42
CA THR A 601 35.83 6.59 -36.34
C THR A 601 36.29 6.25 -34.91
N GLN A 602 35.36 6.07 -33.97
CA GLN A 602 35.61 5.43 -32.67
C GLN A 602 34.90 4.09 -32.54
#